data_AF-A0A1W2DQS0-F1
#
_entry.id   AF-A0A1W2DQS0-F1
#
_cell.length_a   1.000
_cell.length_b   1.000
_cell.length_c   1.000
_cell.angle_alpha   90.00
_cell.angle_beta   90.00
_cell.angle_gamma   90.00
#
_symmetry.space_group_name_H-M   'P 1'
#
loop_
_entity.id
_entity.type
_entity.pdbx_description
1 polymer ?
#
loop_
_entity_poly.entity_id
_entity_poly.type
_entity_poly.pdbx_seq_one_letter_code
_entity_poly.pdbx_strand_id
1 'polypeptide(L)'
;MLNREKIVSTTKRFCSENYKEFTVSDLIHKGGHRHRVEIEADGSGFFVDFHFRANGSTSIDISSGHHIDKKKQIKDAILSDSTCLIVDSEKKVPH
;
A
#
# COMPACT_ATOMS: atom_id res chain seq x y z
N MET A 1 0.26 -0.19 12.89
CA MET A 1 1.36 -0.11 11.89
C MET A 1 0.92 -0.84 10.62
N LEU A 2 1.54 -0.62 9.45
CA LEU A 2 1.18 -1.36 8.24
C LEU A 2 2.02 -2.63 8.08
N ASN A 3 1.36 -3.74 7.75
CA ASN A 3 2.01 -4.97 7.36
C ASN A 3 2.56 -4.84 5.94
N ARG A 4 3.87 -4.62 5.83
CA ARG A 4 4.57 -4.35 4.56
C ARG A 4 4.43 -5.49 3.56
N GLU A 5 4.35 -6.73 4.04
CA GLU A 5 4.20 -7.93 3.20
C GLU A 5 2.80 -8.03 2.58
N LYS A 6 1.79 -7.39 3.21
CA LYS A 6 0.40 -7.43 2.75
C LYS A 6 0.06 -6.30 1.77
N ILE A 7 0.88 -5.26 1.66
CA ILE A 7 0.64 -4.09 0.79
C ILE A 7 0.38 -4.52 -0.66
N VAL A 8 1.25 -5.36 -1.23
CA VAL A 8 1.11 -5.82 -2.61
C VAL A 8 -0.11 -6.72 -2.77
N SER A 9 -0.36 -7.64 -1.84
CA SER A 9 -1.53 -8.52 -1.91
C SER A 9 -2.86 -7.78 -1.81
N THR A 10 -2.97 -6.78 -0.92
CA THR A 10 -4.19 -5.97 -0.78
C THR A 10 -4.38 -5.07 -1.99
N THR A 11 -3.29 -4.53 -2.56
CA THR A 11 -3.37 -3.78 -3.82
C THR A 11 -3.84 -4.67 -4.97
N LYS A 12 -3.29 -5.88 -5.11
CA LYS A 12 -3.73 -6.87 -6.11
C LYS A 12 -5.20 -7.23 -5.94
N ARG A 13 -5.64 -7.46 -4.70
CA ARG A 13 -7.05 -7.75 -4.40
C ARG A 13 -7.96 -6.60 -4.80
N PHE A 14 -7.64 -5.37 -4.39
CA PHE A 14 -8.40 -4.18 -4.78
C PHE A 14 -8.51 -4.07 -6.31
N CYS A 15 -7.40 -4.25 -7.03
CA CYS A 15 -7.40 -4.19 -8.48
C CYS A 15 -8.28 -5.27 -9.11
N SER A 16 -8.25 -6.51 -8.58
CA SER A 16 -9.09 -7.61 -9.08
C SER A 16 -10.59 -7.41 -8.90
N GLU A 17 -10.99 -6.61 -7.91
CA GLU A 17 -12.40 -6.32 -7.62
C GLU A 17 -12.92 -5.11 -8.44
N ASN A 18 -12.03 -4.24 -8.93
CA ASN A 18 -12.40 -2.94 -9.51
C ASN A 18 -12.02 -2.75 -10.99
N TYR A 19 -11.12 -3.56 -11.54
CA TYR A 19 -10.63 -3.43 -12.92
C TYR A 19 -10.77 -4.74 -13.69
N LYS A 20 -10.96 -4.65 -15.02
CA LYS A 20 -11.07 -5.85 -15.87
C LYS A 20 -9.70 -6.42 -16.20
N GLU A 21 -8.77 -5.54 -16.55
CA GLU A 21 -7.38 -5.88 -16.85
C GLU A 21 -6.47 -5.10 -15.91
N PHE A 22 -5.59 -5.82 -15.19
CA PHE A 22 -4.66 -5.16 -14.29
C PHE A 22 -3.33 -5.91 -14.18
N THR A 23 -2.28 -5.15 -13.92
CA THR A 23 -0.99 -5.64 -13.44
C THR A 23 -0.54 -4.82 -12.24
N VAL A 24 0.04 -5.49 -11.25
CA VAL A 24 0.59 -4.85 -10.05
C VAL A 24 1.99 -5.37 -9.85
N SER A 25 2.97 -4.46 -9.84
CA SER A 25 4.36 -4.79 -9.61
C SER A 25 4.58 -5.29 -8.19
N ASP A 26 5.72 -5.94 -7.97
CA ASP A 26 6.25 -6.09 -6.62
C ASP A 26 6.63 -4.73 -6.02
N LEU A 27 7.01 -4.76 -4.75
CA LEU A 27 7.42 -3.56 -4.03
C LEU A 27 8.84 -3.13 -4.47
N ILE A 28 8.93 -2.09 -5.29
CA ILE A 28 10.18 -1.60 -5.88
C ILE A 28 10.83 -0.60 -4.91
N HIS A 29 12.07 -0.85 -4.49
CA HIS A 29 12.86 0.11 -3.72
C HIS A 29 13.35 1.24 -4.65
N LYS A 30 12.95 2.48 -4.38
CA LYS A 30 13.33 3.68 -5.17
C LYS A 30 14.40 4.53 -4.45
N GLY A 31 15.07 3.97 -3.44
CA GLY A 31 16.11 4.63 -2.66
C GLY A 31 15.64 5.19 -1.32
N GLY A 32 16.56 5.26 -0.36
CA GLY A 32 16.26 5.69 1.02
C GLY A 32 15.16 4.85 1.64
N HIS A 33 14.13 5.51 2.19
CA HIS A 33 12.95 4.86 2.78
C HIS A 33 11.80 4.65 1.77
N ARG A 34 11.97 5.07 0.52
CA ARG A 34 10.89 5.10 -0.48
C ARG A 34 10.82 3.77 -1.23
N HIS A 35 9.62 3.21 -1.21
CA HIS A 35 9.23 2.03 -1.95
C HIS A 35 8.02 2.37 -2.82
N ARG A 36 7.84 1.65 -3.92
CA ARG A 36 6.76 1.93 -4.88
C ARG A 36 6.10 0.64 -5.33
N VAL A 37 4.78 0.70 -5.45
CA VAL A 37 3.99 -0.27 -6.21
C VAL A 37 3.52 0.42 -7.48
N GLU A 38 3.92 -0.10 -8.63
CA GLU A 38 3.48 0.33 -9.95
C GLU A 38 2.26 -0.52 -10.35
N ILE A 39 1.26 0.13 -10.94
CA ILE A 39 -0.05 -0.45 -11.22
C ILE A 39 -0.44 -0.02 -12.62
N GLU A 40 -0.80 -0.97 -13.46
CA GLU A 40 -1.48 -0.71 -14.72
C GLU A 40 -2.87 -1.30 -14.63
N ALA A 41 -3.91 -0.51 -14.91
CA ALA A 41 -5.29 -0.98 -14.83
C ALA A 41 -6.15 -0.34 -15.94
N ASP A 42 -6.84 -1.18 -16.71
CA ASP A 42 -7.68 -0.81 -17.86
C ASP A 42 -6.99 0.22 -18.78
N GLY A 43 -5.71 -0.04 -19.11
CA GLY A 43 -4.89 0.82 -19.96
C GLY A 43 -4.36 2.11 -19.29
N SER A 44 -4.59 2.31 -17.99
CA SER A 44 -4.04 3.44 -17.22
C SER A 44 -2.89 3.00 -16.30
N GLY A 45 -1.70 3.57 -16.48
CA GLY A 45 -0.55 3.36 -15.58
C GLY A 45 -0.49 4.41 -14.45
N PHE A 46 -0.36 3.96 -13.21
CA PHE A 46 -0.15 4.80 -12.03
C PHE A 46 0.67 4.06 -10.97
N PHE A 47 0.98 4.73 -9.86
CA PHE A 47 1.79 4.13 -8.79
C PHE A 47 1.43 4.72 -7.43
N VAL A 48 1.68 3.96 -6.38
CA VAL A 48 1.58 4.41 -4.98
C VAL A 48 2.95 4.29 -4.33
N ASP A 49 3.41 5.37 -3.70
CA ASP A 49 4.67 5.39 -2.98
C ASP A 49 4.45 5.12 -1.49
N PHE A 50 5.38 4.40 -0.89
CA PHE A 50 5.37 4.01 0.51
C PHE A 50 6.70 4.39 1.15
N HIS A 51 6.64 5.12 2.25
CA HIS A 51 7.81 5.52 3.02
C HIS A 51 7.92 4.67 4.28
N PHE A 52 8.84 3.71 4.27
CA PHE A 52 9.12 2.81 5.38
C PHE A 52 10.15 3.43 6.32
N ARG A 53 9.71 3.97 7.45
CA ARG A 53 10.60 4.59 8.43
C ARG A 53 11.24 3.53 9.34
N ALA A 54 12.41 3.88 9.90
CA ALA A 54 13.16 3.01 10.81
C ALA A 54 12.39 2.67 12.09
N ASN A 55 11.50 3.54 12.56
CA ASN A 55 10.63 3.30 13.71
C ASN A 55 9.45 2.34 13.41
N GLY A 56 9.47 1.64 12.28
CA GLY A 56 8.41 0.72 11.85
C GLY A 56 7.15 1.41 11.30
N SER A 57 7.03 2.74 11.42
CA SER A 57 5.92 3.47 10.79
C SER A 57 6.03 3.46 9.27
N THR A 58 4.87 3.51 8.60
CA THR A 58 4.77 3.56 7.15
C THR A 58 3.86 4.72 6.76
N SER A 59 4.30 5.55 5.83
CA SER A 59 3.46 6.61 5.23
C SER A 59 3.16 6.26 3.78
N ILE A 60 1.90 6.42 3.36
CA ILE A 60 1.48 6.22 1.98
C ILE A 60 1.46 7.59 1.30
N ASP A 61 2.29 7.80 0.29
CA ASP A 61 2.30 9.00 -0.54
C ASP A 61 1.52 8.77 -1.84
N ILE A 62 0.49 9.59 -2.04
CA ILE A 62 -0.37 9.59 -3.23
C ILE A 62 -0.29 10.90 -4.01
N SER A 63 0.52 11.86 -3.53
CA SER A 63 0.61 13.20 -4.10
C SER A 63 1.44 13.25 -5.39
N SER A 64 2.37 12.30 -5.53
CA SER A 64 3.25 12.18 -6.69
C SER A 64 2.53 11.58 -7.91
N GLY A 65 2.72 12.13 -9.11
CA GLY A 65 2.21 11.59 -10.39
C GLY A 65 0.73 11.84 -10.67
N HIS A 66 0.16 11.16 -11.67
CA HIS A 66 -1.23 11.30 -12.12
C HIS A 66 -2.19 10.34 -11.39
N HIS A 67 -3.51 10.48 -11.59
CA HIS A 67 -4.56 9.59 -11.06
C HIS A 67 -4.70 9.56 -9.53
N ILE A 68 -4.72 10.74 -8.89
CA ILE A 68 -4.82 10.90 -7.42
C ILE A 68 -6.06 10.17 -6.85
N ASP A 69 -7.21 10.21 -7.53
CA ASP A 69 -8.43 9.55 -7.06
C ASP A 69 -8.28 8.03 -6.96
N LYS A 70 -7.66 7.40 -7.98
CA LYS A 70 -7.39 5.95 -7.98
C LYS A 70 -6.44 5.58 -6.84
N LYS A 71 -5.40 6.40 -6.62
CA LYS A 71 -4.44 6.20 -5.52
C LYS A 71 -5.08 6.35 -4.15
N LYS A 72 -6.02 7.29 -4.00
CA LYS A 72 -6.77 7.49 -2.77
C LYS A 72 -7.61 6.25 -2.43
N GLN A 73 -8.30 5.67 -3.42
CA GLN A 73 -9.07 4.44 -3.21
C GLN A 73 -8.20 3.27 -2.75
N ILE A 74 -7.01 3.10 -3.34
CA ILE A 74 -6.06 2.06 -2.91
C ILE A 74 -5.54 2.32 -1.51
N LYS A 75 -5.19 3.58 -1.20
CA LYS A 75 -4.78 3.97 0.16
C LYS A 75 -5.89 3.62 1.16
N ASP A 76 -7.13 3.97 0.86
CA ASP A 76 -8.27 3.69 1.73
C ASP A 76 -8.51 2.18 1.87
N ALA A 77 -8.36 1.40 0.80
CA ALA A 77 -8.44 -0.06 0.84
C ALA A 77 -7.36 -0.67 1.75
N ILE A 78 -6.11 -0.22 1.64
CA ILE A 78 -5.01 -0.68 2.50
C ILE A 78 -5.25 -0.30 3.97
N LEU A 79 -5.77 0.90 4.24
CA LEU A 79 -6.03 1.37 5.60
C LEU A 79 -7.29 0.75 6.22
N SER A 80 -8.25 0.33 5.40
CA SER A 80 -9.47 -0.34 5.86
C SER A 80 -9.32 -1.86 5.99
N ASP A 81 -8.30 -2.45 5.37
CA ASP A 81 -7.99 -3.88 5.49
C ASP A 81 -7.32 -4.15 6.83
N SER A 82 -8.07 -4.74 7.77
CA SER A 82 -7.58 -5.09 9.10
C SER A 82 -6.42 -6.09 9.08
N THR A 83 -6.22 -6.85 7.99
CA THR A 83 -5.07 -7.74 7.82
C THR A 83 -3.79 -7.00 7.40
N CYS A 84 -3.95 -5.78 6.85
CA CYS A 84 -2.86 -4.84 6.61
C CYS A 84 -2.48 -4.04 7.86
N LEU A 85 -3.32 -4.03 8.89
CA LEU A 85 -3.04 -3.34 10.14
C LEU A 85 -2.36 -4.30 11.14
N ILE A 86 -1.09 -4.07 11.41
CA ILE A 86 -0.43 -4.64 12.58
C ILE A 86 -0.95 -3.87 13.80
N VAL A 87 -1.85 -4.51 14.55
CA VAL A 87 -2.18 -4.11 15.92
C VAL A 87 -0.97 -4.40 16.79
N ASP A 88 -0.46 -3.36 17.44
CA ASP A 88 0.58 -3.50 18.45
C ASP A 88 -0.03 -4.23 19.64
N SER A 89 0.12 -5.56 19.67
CA SER A 89 -0.37 -6.38 20.76
C SER A 89 0.70 -6.50 21.84
N GLU A 90 1.24 -5.38 22.32
CA GLU A 90 2.04 -5.33 23.55
C GLU A 90 1.32 -4.49 24.63
N LYS A 91 0.38 -5.14 25.32
CA LYS A 91 0.22 -4.92 26.76
C LYS A 91 0.18 -6.27 27.46
N LYS A 92 1.36 -6.80 27.76
CA LYS A 92 1.52 -7.71 28.92
C LYS A 92 1.06 -6.94 30.14
N VAL A 93 -0.08 -7.33 30.71
CA VAL A 93 -0.53 -6.87 32.01
C VAL A 93 0.39 -7.51 33.05
N PRO A 94 1.14 -6.77 33.87
CA PRO A 94 1.84 -7.36 35.00
C PRO A 94 0.80 -7.78 36.05
N HIS A 95 0.88 -9.04 36.47
CA HIS A 95 0.15 -9.59 37.60
C HIS A 95 0.71 -9.06 38.93
#